data_AF-A0A258VUH3-F1
#
_entry.id   AF-A0A258VUH3-F1
#
_cell.length_a   1.000
_cell.length_b   1.000
_cell.length_c   1.000
_cell.angle_alpha   90.00
_cell.angle_beta   90.00
_cell.angle_gamma   90.00
#
_symmetry.space_group_name_H-M   'P 1'
#
loop_
_entity.id
_entity.type
_entity.pdbx_description
1 polymer ?
#
loop_
_entity_poly.entity_id
_entity_poly.type
_entity_poly.pdbx_seq_one_letter_code
_entity_poly.pdbx_strand_id
1 'polypeptide(L)'
;MSLRKLSNQNLDSHLKFLVANEREVLTQILLHIVEVERRKLYLTFGYASLFSYLTEDVDSDDLSDIQNLARFLKPMKNVQKVQILPFHKMGEFKWKELGLSYELSSTRPPSNELAQQVSRIFQEQNIIAE
;
A
#
# COMPACT_ATOMS: atom_id res chain seq x y z
N MET A 1 -6.24 22.26 2.52
CA MET A 1 -6.85 23.21 1.55
C MET A 1 -7.84 22.46 0.66
N SER A 2 -8.98 23.05 0.30
CA SER A 2 -9.94 22.39 -0.60
C SER A 2 -9.52 22.62 -2.06
N LEU A 3 -9.23 21.53 -2.79
CA LEU A 3 -8.84 21.59 -4.21
C LEU A 3 -9.89 22.29 -5.08
N ARG A 4 -11.16 22.28 -4.65
CA ARG A 4 -12.28 22.93 -5.35
C ARG A 4 -12.18 24.45 -5.45
N LYS A 5 -11.29 25.08 -4.67
CA LYS A 5 -11.07 26.54 -4.67
C LYS A 5 -9.90 26.96 -5.56
N LEU A 6 -9.17 26.02 -6.17
CA LEU A 6 -8.04 26.34 -7.05
C LEU A 6 -8.53 26.66 -8.47
N SER A 7 -7.86 27.59 -9.14
CA SER A 7 -8.05 27.79 -10.58
C SER A 7 -7.52 26.58 -11.37
N ASN A 8 -8.03 26.36 -12.58
CA ASN A 8 -7.59 25.24 -13.43
C ASN A 8 -6.08 25.24 -13.65
N GLN A 9 -5.48 26.41 -13.88
CA GLN A 9 -4.04 26.55 -14.12
C GLN A 9 -3.21 26.25 -12.87
N ASN A 10 -3.69 26.68 -11.69
CA ASN A 10 -3.02 26.40 -10.43
C ASN A 10 -3.16 24.92 -10.05
N LEU A 11 -4.31 24.29 -10.32
CA LEU A 11 -4.52 22.86 -10.10
C LEU A 11 -3.59 22.01 -10.99
N ASP A 12 -3.50 22.32 -12.28
CA ASP A 12 -2.61 21.63 -13.23
C ASP A 12 -1.13 21.80 -12.85
N SER A 13 -0.72 23.02 -12.51
CA SER A 13 0.66 23.30 -12.10
C SER A 13 1.02 22.59 -10.78
N HIS A 14 0.08 22.56 -9.83
CA HIS A 14 0.25 21.83 -8.56
C HIS A 14 0.32 20.32 -8.80
N LEU A 15 -0.51 19.76 -9.68
CA LEU A 15 -0.44 18.34 -10.04
C LEU A 15 0.92 17.97 -10.65
N LYS A 16 1.40 18.78 -11.62
CA LYS A 16 2.72 18.57 -12.23
C LYS A 16 3.84 18.65 -11.21
N PHE A 17 3.76 19.61 -10.29
CA PHE A 17 4.71 19.73 -9.18
C PHE A 17 4.66 18.48 -8.29
N LEU A 18 3.47 18.02 -7.89
CA LEU A 18 3.34 16.81 -7.07
C LEU A 18 3.93 15.58 -7.76
N VAL A 19 3.66 15.39 -9.06
CA VAL A 19 4.23 14.27 -9.84
C VAL A 19 5.75 14.38 -9.95
N ALA A 20 6.29 15.58 -10.15
CA ALA A 20 7.74 15.77 -10.19
C ALA A 20 8.40 15.45 -8.85
N ASN A 21 7.83 15.94 -7.74
CA ASN A 21 8.32 15.63 -6.40
C ASN A 21 8.13 14.16 -6.06
N GLU A 22 7.03 13.53 -6.46
CA GLU A 22 6.79 12.10 -6.25
C GLU A 22 7.89 11.27 -6.90
N ARG A 23 8.28 11.59 -8.15
CA ARG A 23 9.42 10.94 -8.82
C ARG A 23 10.74 11.18 -8.10
N GLU A 24 10.98 12.39 -7.61
CA GLU A 24 12.20 12.72 -6.85
C GLU A 24 12.26 11.95 -5.53
N VAL A 25 11.17 11.98 -4.76
CA VAL A 25 11.04 11.25 -3.48
C VAL A 25 11.16 9.76 -3.69
N LEU A 26 10.49 9.19 -4.71
CA LEU A 26 10.61 7.78 -5.05
C LEU A 26 12.05 7.42 -5.41
N THR A 27 12.73 8.26 -6.18
CA THR A 27 14.15 8.06 -6.52
C THR A 27 15.01 8.05 -5.26
N GLN A 28 14.78 8.98 -4.33
CA GLN A 28 15.48 8.99 -3.04
C GLN A 28 15.21 7.71 -2.24
N ILE A 29 13.95 7.29 -2.11
CA ILE A 29 13.60 6.04 -1.42
C ILE A 29 14.34 4.86 -2.04
N LEU A 30 14.31 4.70 -3.37
CA LEU A 30 15.00 3.61 -4.06
C LEU A 30 16.51 3.63 -3.81
N LEU A 31 17.16 4.79 -3.84
CA LEU A 31 18.59 4.92 -3.53
C LEU A 31 18.90 4.49 -2.09
N HIS A 32 18.02 4.82 -1.13
CA HIS A 32 18.19 4.39 0.25
C HIS A 32 17.97 2.89 0.42
N ILE A 33 16.96 2.31 -0.24
CA ILE A 33 16.73 0.86 -0.24
C ILE A 33 17.95 0.12 -0.79
N VAL A 34 18.53 0.60 -1.89
CA VAL A 34 19.76 0.04 -2.47
C VAL A 34 20.91 0.11 -1.48
N GLU A 35 21.07 1.23 -0.75
CA GLU A 35 22.12 1.38 0.24
C GLU A 35 21.92 0.50 1.49
N VAL A 36 20.67 0.34 1.93
CA VAL A 36 20.28 -0.59 3.00
C VAL A 36 20.62 -2.03 2.63
N GLU A 37 20.31 -2.44 1.40
CA GLU A 37 20.64 -3.77 0.87
C GLU A 37 22.16 -3.97 0.75
N ARG A 38 22.88 -2.98 0.21
CA ARG A 38 24.34 -3.01 0.07
C ARG A 38 25.04 -3.19 1.42
N ARG A 39 24.54 -2.53 2.47
CA ARG A 39 25.08 -2.61 3.83
C ARG A 39 24.48 -3.74 4.67
N LYS A 40 23.46 -4.44 4.17
CA LYS A 40 22.71 -5.47 4.90
C LYS A 40 22.18 -4.97 6.26
N LEU A 41 21.77 -3.70 6.35
CA LEU A 41 21.36 -3.09 7.64
C LEU A 41 20.18 -3.82 8.28
N TYR A 42 19.28 -4.36 7.46
CA TYR A 42 18.16 -5.17 7.93
C TYR A 42 18.60 -6.36 8.80
N LEU A 43 19.78 -6.96 8.54
CA LEU A 43 20.32 -8.01 9.40
C LEU A 43 20.73 -7.48 10.77
N THR A 44 21.31 -6.28 10.81
CA THR A 44 21.69 -5.62 12.07
C THR A 44 20.47 -5.22 12.91
N PHE A 45 19.35 -4.98 12.25
CA PHE A 45 18.06 -4.70 12.90
C PHE A 45 17.27 -5.97 13.25
N GLY A 46 17.79 -7.16 12.92
CA GLY A 46 17.20 -8.45 13.31
C GLY A 46 16.22 -9.05 12.30
N TYR A 47 16.07 -8.46 11.11
CA TYR A 47 15.22 -8.98 10.05
C TYR A 47 15.95 -10.04 9.21
N ALA A 48 15.22 -11.10 8.83
CA ALA A 48 15.79 -12.20 8.06
C ALA A 48 16.13 -11.83 6.59
N SER A 49 15.53 -10.76 6.06
CA SER A 49 15.71 -10.32 4.68
C SER A 49 15.39 -8.82 4.52
N LEU A 50 15.84 -8.22 3.41
CA LEU A 50 15.43 -6.87 3.04
C LEU A 50 13.92 -6.77 2.89
N PHE A 51 13.29 -7.80 2.31
CA PHE A 51 11.84 -7.85 2.16
C PHE A 51 11.14 -7.76 3.51
N SER A 52 11.52 -8.58 4.48
CA SER A 52 10.97 -8.54 5.85
C SER A 52 11.13 -7.15 6.48
N TYR A 53 12.32 -6.54 6.38
CA TYR A 53 12.53 -5.18 6.89
C TYR A 53 11.64 -4.15 6.21
N LEU A 54 11.55 -4.20 4.88
CA LEU A 54 10.72 -3.27 4.13
C LEU A 54 9.24 -3.45 4.47
N THR A 55 8.73 -4.66 4.64
CA THR A 55 7.29 -4.89 4.90
C THR A 55 6.89 -4.80 6.37
N GLU A 56 7.80 -5.04 7.31
CA GLU A 56 7.50 -5.09 8.74
C GLU A 56 7.83 -3.77 9.46
N ASP A 57 8.78 -2.98 8.94
CA ASP A 57 9.30 -1.77 9.59
C ASP A 57 9.13 -0.50 8.75
N VAL A 58 9.28 -0.61 7.42
CA VAL A 58 9.19 0.53 6.50
C VAL A 58 7.80 0.69 5.89
N ASP A 59 7.15 -0.42 5.58
CA ASP A 59 5.77 -0.48 5.11
C ASP A 59 4.89 -0.40 6.34
N SER A 60 4.06 0.62 6.38
CA SER A 60 3.05 0.71 7.39
C SER A 60 1.81 0.05 6.80
N ASP A 61 1.48 -1.16 7.26
CA ASP A 61 0.13 -1.75 7.16
C ASP A 61 -0.86 -0.91 7.99
N ASP A 62 -0.84 0.39 7.78
CA ASP A 62 -1.48 1.37 8.62
C ASP A 62 -2.83 1.72 8.00
N LEU A 63 -3.84 1.69 8.85
CA LEU A 63 -5.18 2.08 8.46
C LEU A 63 -5.20 3.52 7.90
N SER A 64 -4.16 4.31 8.15
CA SER A 64 -3.95 5.63 7.56
C SER A 64 -3.92 5.61 6.03
N ASP A 65 -3.34 4.61 5.38
CA ASP A 65 -3.31 4.51 3.91
C ASP A 65 -4.67 4.14 3.33
N ILE A 66 -5.38 3.24 4.01
CA ILE A 66 -6.77 2.91 3.68
C ILE A 66 -7.67 4.15 3.86
N GLN A 67 -7.45 4.95 4.91
CA GLN A 67 -8.16 6.21 5.12
C GLN A 67 -7.82 7.27 4.06
N ASN A 68 -6.57 7.34 3.62
CA ASN A 68 -6.13 8.21 2.53
C ASN A 68 -6.83 7.82 1.22
N LEU A 69 -6.86 6.52 0.91
CA LEU A 69 -7.54 5.98 -0.27
C LEU A 69 -9.05 6.26 -0.23
N ALA A 70 -9.72 6.01 0.90
CA ALA A 70 -11.14 6.30 1.06
C ALA A 70 -11.45 7.80 0.84
N ARG A 71 -10.61 8.70 1.37
CA ARG A 71 -10.72 10.15 1.13
C ARG A 71 -10.52 10.54 -0.34
N PHE A 72 -9.58 9.88 -1.02
CA PHE A 72 -9.31 10.10 -2.44
C PHE A 72 -10.47 9.65 -3.34
N LEU A 73 -11.10 8.52 -3.01
CA LEU A 73 -12.23 7.98 -3.76
C LEU A 73 -13.54 8.75 -3.53
N LYS A 74 -13.74 9.32 -2.34
CA LYS A 74 -14.97 10.06 -1.97
C LYS A 74 -15.55 11.03 -3.02
N PRO A 75 -14.76 11.90 -3.69
CA PRO A 75 -15.31 12.79 -4.72
C PRO A 75 -15.66 12.10 -6.07
N MET A 76 -15.25 10.85 -6.28
CA MET A 76 -15.43 10.14 -7.55
C MET A 76 -16.85 9.54 -7.67
N LYS A 77 -17.70 10.17 -8.50
CA LYS A 77 -19.09 9.74 -8.69
C LYS A 77 -19.25 8.43 -9.47
N ASN A 78 -18.19 7.98 -10.15
CA ASN A 78 -18.17 6.79 -10.98
C ASN A 78 -17.69 5.53 -10.25
N VAL A 79 -17.21 5.66 -9.01
CA VAL A 79 -16.81 4.51 -8.17
C VAL A 79 -18.06 4.06 -7.40
N GLN A 80 -18.57 2.89 -7.74
CA GLN A 80 -19.83 2.38 -7.16
C GLN A 80 -19.60 1.58 -5.88
N LYS A 81 -18.51 0.80 -5.81
CA LYS A 81 -18.14 -0.04 -4.67
C LYS A 81 -16.65 -0.35 -4.65
N VAL A 82 -16.16 -0.71 -3.47
CA VAL A 82 -14.81 -1.26 -3.24
C VAL A 82 -14.97 -2.69 -2.72
N GLN A 83 -14.23 -3.63 -3.30
CA GLN A 83 -14.15 -5.00 -2.80
C GLN A 83 -12.86 -5.20 -2.03
N ILE A 84 -12.98 -5.69 -0.79
CA ILE A 84 -11.86 -6.02 0.07
C ILE A 84 -11.54 -7.48 -0.15
N LEU A 85 -10.35 -7.74 -0.67
CA LEU A 85 -9.88 -9.09 -0.97
C LEU A 85 -8.69 -9.42 -0.06
N PRO A 86 -8.95 -10.05 1.10
CA PRO A 86 -7.90 -10.56 1.97
C PRO A 86 -6.92 -11.46 1.22
N PHE A 87 -5.64 -11.32 1.54
CA PHE A 87 -4.64 -12.29 1.09
C PHE A 87 -5.03 -13.71 1.57
N HIS A 88 -4.81 -14.70 0.70
CA HIS A 88 -5.18 -16.09 0.95
C HIS A 88 -4.19 -17.03 0.24
N LYS A 89 -3.97 -18.23 0.80
CA LYS A 89 -2.98 -19.21 0.32
C LYS A 89 -3.56 -20.31 -0.58
N MET A 90 -4.75 -20.12 -1.14
CA MET A 90 -5.44 -21.19 -1.89
C MET A 90 -4.66 -21.73 -3.10
N GLY A 91 -3.66 -21.01 -3.61
CA GLY A 91 -2.81 -21.44 -4.73
C GLY A 91 -1.47 -22.10 -4.34
N GLU A 92 -1.10 -22.15 -3.06
CA GLU A 92 0.23 -22.61 -2.61
C GLU A 92 0.54 -24.05 -3.06
N PHE A 93 -0.47 -24.93 -3.09
CA PHE A 93 -0.28 -26.32 -3.51
C PHE A 93 0.21 -26.46 -4.96
N LYS A 94 -0.18 -25.54 -5.87
CA LYS A 94 0.24 -25.58 -7.28
C LYS A 94 1.74 -25.35 -7.43
N TRP A 95 2.30 -24.47 -6.60
CA TRP A 95 3.75 -24.23 -6.57
C TRP A 95 4.50 -25.49 -6.13
N LYS A 96 3.97 -26.16 -5.10
CA LYS A 96 4.50 -27.44 -4.62
C LYS A 96 4.46 -28.53 -5.68
N GLU A 97 3.37 -28.64 -6.44
CA GLU A 97 3.24 -29.61 -7.54
C GLU A 97 4.20 -29.36 -8.69
N LEU A 98 4.52 -28.09 -8.96
CA LEU A 98 5.49 -27.69 -9.99
C LEU A 98 6.94 -27.73 -9.52
N GLY A 99 7.21 -28.11 -8.26
CA GLY A 99 8.55 -28.10 -7.69
C GLY A 99 9.14 -26.69 -7.51
N LEU A 100 8.29 -25.67 -7.43
CA LEU A 100 8.68 -24.27 -7.27
C LEU A 100 8.56 -23.83 -5.80
N SER A 101 9.44 -22.91 -5.39
CA SER A 101 9.37 -22.27 -4.07
C SER A 101 8.29 -21.19 -4.06
N TYR A 102 7.42 -21.19 -3.03
CA TYR A 102 6.41 -20.15 -2.82
C TYR A 102 6.89 -19.15 -1.76
N GLU A 103 7.17 -17.92 -2.19
CA GLU A 103 7.81 -16.89 -1.36
C GLU A 103 6.93 -16.40 -0.20
N LEU A 104 5.60 -16.47 -0.34
CA LEU A 104 4.63 -16.02 0.69
C LEU A 104 4.19 -17.15 1.62
N SER A 105 4.93 -18.26 1.67
CA SER A 105 4.61 -19.43 2.51
C SER A 105 4.58 -19.11 4.00
N SER A 106 5.37 -18.14 4.47
CA SER A 106 5.37 -17.67 5.88
C SER A 106 4.36 -16.55 6.16
N THR A 107 3.91 -15.82 5.13
CA THR A 107 2.98 -14.68 5.28
C THR A 107 1.64 -15.16 5.83
N ARG A 108 1.10 -14.49 6.84
CA ARG A 108 -0.21 -14.86 7.42
C ARG A 108 -1.34 -14.13 6.68
N PRO A 109 -2.45 -14.81 6.33
CA PRO A 109 -3.66 -14.12 5.93
C PRO A 109 -4.07 -13.07 6.98
N PRO A 110 -4.55 -11.88 6.56
CA PRO A 110 -5.04 -10.88 7.50
C PRO A 110 -6.26 -11.41 8.26
N SER A 111 -6.48 -10.92 9.48
CA SER A 111 -7.63 -11.33 10.28
C SER A 111 -8.94 -10.83 9.69
N ASN A 112 -10.03 -11.54 9.96
CA ASN A 112 -11.37 -11.08 9.59
C ASN A 112 -11.70 -9.72 10.24
N GLU A 113 -11.17 -9.47 11.43
CA GLU A 113 -11.34 -8.19 12.14
C GLU A 113 -10.67 -7.04 11.37
N LEU A 114 -9.46 -7.25 10.85
CA LEU A 114 -8.77 -6.25 10.04
C LEU A 114 -9.56 -5.97 8.74
N ALA A 115 -10.06 -7.01 8.07
CA ALA A 115 -10.90 -6.84 6.88
C ALA A 115 -12.18 -6.03 7.18
N GLN A 116 -12.81 -6.29 8.33
CA GLN A 116 -13.97 -5.51 8.78
C GLN A 116 -13.62 -4.06 9.13
N GLN A 117 -12.47 -3.82 9.76
CA GLN A 117 -11.99 -2.46 10.04
C GLN A 117 -11.75 -1.67 8.75
N VAL A 118 -11.12 -2.29 7.75
CA VAL A 118 -10.93 -1.70 6.41
C VAL A 118 -12.29 -1.37 5.78
N SER A 119 -13.26 -2.28 5.85
CA SER A 119 -14.62 -2.05 5.34
C SER A 119 -15.29 -0.83 5.99
N ARG A 120 -15.19 -0.70 7.32
CA ARG A 120 -15.75 0.45 8.05
C ARG A 120 -15.16 1.78 7.59
N ILE A 121 -13.86 1.86 7.31
CA ILE A 121 -13.20 3.10 6.85
C ILE A 121 -13.84 3.61 5.55
N PHE A 122 -14.13 2.74 4.60
CA PHE A 122 -14.80 3.12 3.36
C PHE A 122 -16.27 3.51 3.59
N GLN A 123 -16.98 2.75 4.43
CA GLN A 123 -18.38 3.03 4.79
C GLN A 123 -18.54 4.40 5.48
N GLU A 124 -17.61 4.79 6.35
CA GLU A 124 -17.57 6.13 6.98
C GLU A 124 -17.44 7.27 5.95
N GLN A 125 -16.89 6.99 4.76
CA GLN A 125 -16.84 7.95 3.65
C GLN A 125 -18.05 7.86 2.71
N ASN A 126 -19.08 7.07 3.06
CA ASN A 126 -20.25 6.73 2.25
C ASN A 126 -19.90 5.98 0.96
N ILE A 127 -18.86 5.15 1.00
CA ILE A 127 -18.47 4.25 -0.09
C ILE A 127 -18.93 2.84 0.29
N ILE A 128 -19.65 2.17 -0.62
CA ILE A 128 -20.05 0.77 -0.42
C ILE A 128 -18.79 -0.09 -0.42
N ALA A 129 -18.57 -0.84 0.66
CA ALA A 129 -17.43 -1.74 0.80
C ALA A 129 -17.88 -3.12 1.28
N GLU A 130 -17.42 -4.16 0.58
CA GLU A 130 -17.73 -5.58 0.82
C GLU A 130 -16.46 -6.44 0.82
#